data_AF-A0A973NSF9-F1
#
_entry.id   AF-A0A973NSF9-F1
#
_cell.length_a   1.000
_cell.length_b   1.000
_cell.length_c   1.000
_cell.angle_alpha   90.00
_cell.angle_beta   90.00
_cell.angle_gamma   90.00
#
_symmetry.space_group_name_H-M   'P 1'
#
loop_
_entity.id
_entity.type
_entity.pdbx_description
1 polymer ?
#
loop_
_entity_poly.entity_id
_entity_poly.type
_entity_poly.pdbx_seq_one_letter_code
_entity_poly.pdbx_strand_id
1 'polypeptide(L)'
;MTSPFNYSTLTLEELRTLAASPQVGAIEAMPHAFRHLATQVGEVADLLSRAQADLPNWWKGPAADQAAAALGRAAAEAHEFHGSAQAAAAAVSRCATIVAEQQHQMMNVPELPEPGVTAIIERPKTPMEALEAARQDAAYQAARERAVQVVNGIAAQYVETRE
;
A
#
# COMPACT_ATOMS: atom_id res chain seq x y z
N MET A 1 18.00 -3.38 13.32
CA MET A 1 18.44 -3.57 11.93
C MET A 1 17.99 -4.94 11.46
N THR A 2 16.70 -5.07 11.13
CA THR A 2 16.14 -6.28 10.52
C THR A 2 16.49 -6.27 9.04
N SER A 3 17.13 -7.33 8.53
CA SER A 3 17.49 -7.45 7.11
C SER A 3 16.30 -7.10 6.22
N PRO A 4 16.48 -6.27 5.18
CA PRO A 4 15.44 -6.03 4.20
C PRO A 4 15.13 -7.38 3.55
N PHE A 5 13.84 -7.69 3.44
CA PHE A 5 13.34 -8.94 2.86
C PHE A 5 14.13 -9.34 1.61
N ASN A 6 14.79 -10.50 1.64
CA ASN A 6 15.55 -10.98 0.49
C ASN A 6 14.65 -11.88 -0.36
N TYR A 7 14.03 -11.32 -1.39
CA TYR A 7 13.19 -12.07 -2.32
C TYR A 7 14.00 -12.75 -3.46
N SER A 8 15.33 -12.60 -3.47
CA SER A 8 16.19 -13.18 -4.52
C SER A 8 16.32 -14.71 -4.44
N THR A 9 15.77 -15.35 -3.42
CA THR A 9 15.72 -16.82 -3.31
C THR A 9 14.42 -17.40 -3.86
N LEU A 10 13.41 -16.56 -4.13
CA LEU A 10 12.12 -17.01 -4.64
C LEU A 10 12.17 -17.27 -6.14
N THR A 11 11.30 -18.17 -6.60
CA THR A 11 11.04 -18.46 -8.01
C THR A 11 10.20 -17.35 -8.65
N LEU A 12 10.16 -17.32 -9.99
CA LEU A 12 9.34 -16.36 -10.72
C LEU A 12 7.84 -16.50 -10.38
N GLU A 13 7.37 -17.72 -10.20
CA GLU A 13 5.97 -18.03 -9.87
C GLU A 13 5.59 -17.59 -8.45
N GLU A 14 6.48 -17.81 -7.47
CA GLU A 14 6.30 -17.33 -6.10
C GLU A 14 6.22 -15.80 -6.05
N LEU A 15 7.11 -15.10 -6.77
CA LEU A 15 7.13 -13.63 -6.84
C LEU A 15 5.84 -13.06 -7.44
N ARG A 16 5.28 -13.72 -8.47
CA ARG A 16 4.00 -13.34 -9.07
C ARG A 16 2.84 -13.57 -8.14
N THR A 17 2.84 -14.68 -7.41
CA THR A 17 1.80 -15.01 -6.44
C THR A 17 1.77 -14.00 -5.29
N LEU A 18 2.95 -13.56 -4.84
CA LEU A 18 3.09 -12.47 -3.87
C LEU A 18 2.51 -11.15 -4.40
N ALA A 19 2.85 -10.77 -5.64
CA ALA A 19 2.33 -9.56 -6.26
C ALA A 19 0.81 -9.60 -6.51
N ALA A 20 0.24 -10.77 -6.77
CA ALA A 20 -1.20 -10.97 -6.99
C ALA A 20 -2.01 -11.20 -5.70
N SER A 21 -1.38 -11.08 -4.52
CA SER A 21 -2.02 -11.46 -3.26
C SER A 21 -3.25 -10.60 -2.91
N PRO A 22 -4.28 -11.16 -2.24
CA PRO A 22 -5.48 -10.40 -1.84
C PRO A 22 -5.20 -9.22 -0.89
N GLN A 23 -4.09 -9.28 -0.15
CA GLN A 23 -3.64 -8.23 0.75
C GLN A 23 -3.30 -6.94 -0.01
N VAL A 24 -2.79 -7.08 -1.23
CA VAL A 24 -2.59 -5.97 -2.16
C VAL A 24 -3.93 -5.37 -2.61
N GLY A 25 -4.91 -6.20 -3.00
CA GLY A 25 -6.23 -5.71 -3.40
C GLY A 25 -6.98 -4.97 -2.28
N ALA A 26 -6.79 -5.36 -1.02
CA ALA A 26 -7.37 -4.66 0.12
C ALA A 26 -6.80 -3.23 0.28
N ILE A 27 -5.53 -3.01 -0.08
CA ILE A 27 -4.87 -1.70 -0.02
C ILE A 27 -5.45 -0.72 -1.04
N GLU A 28 -5.98 -1.19 -2.16
CA GLU A 28 -6.64 -0.32 -3.13
C GLU A 28 -7.98 0.25 -2.63
N ALA A 29 -8.69 -0.51 -1.78
CA ALA A 29 -9.99 -0.10 -1.23
C ALA A 29 -9.86 0.78 0.04
N MET A 30 -8.79 0.61 0.82
CA MET A 30 -8.56 1.37 2.07
C MET A 30 -8.56 2.90 1.90
N PRO A 31 -7.98 3.51 0.84
CA PRO A 31 -7.97 4.96 0.65
C PRO A 31 -9.36 5.59 0.63
N HIS A 32 -10.38 4.86 0.14
CA HIS A 32 -11.75 5.36 0.14
C HIS A 32 -12.34 5.37 1.56
N ALA A 33 -12.11 4.31 2.34
CA ALA A 33 -12.58 4.22 3.72
C ALA A 33 -11.97 5.31 4.61
N PHE A 34 -10.65 5.53 4.50
CA PHE A 34 -9.97 6.57 5.27
C PHE A 34 -10.39 7.98 4.87
N ARG A 35 -10.61 8.24 3.57
CA ARG A 35 -11.16 9.54 3.11
C ARG A 35 -12.57 9.76 3.65
N HIS A 36 -13.43 8.75 3.60
CA HIS A 36 -14.78 8.84 4.12
C HIS A 36 -14.80 9.13 5.63
N LEU A 37 -13.96 8.44 6.40
CA LEU A 37 -13.78 8.71 7.82
C LEU A 37 -13.31 10.15 8.06
N ALA A 38 -12.30 10.62 7.32
CA ALA A 38 -11.81 11.99 7.43
C ALA A 38 -12.93 13.01 7.18
N THR A 39 -13.76 12.82 6.14
CA THR A 39 -14.91 13.69 5.85
C THR A 39 -15.90 13.72 7.02
N GLN A 40 -16.30 12.56 7.54
CA GLN A 40 -17.27 12.47 8.65
C GLN A 40 -16.75 13.17 9.92
N VAL A 41 -15.47 13.01 10.23
CA VAL A 41 -14.85 13.69 11.39
C VAL A 41 -14.83 15.20 11.18
N GLY A 42 -14.53 15.67 9.97
CA GLY A 42 -14.56 17.10 9.64
C GLY A 42 -15.95 17.69 9.82
N GLU A 43 -17.00 16.99 9.37
CA GLU A 43 -18.38 17.40 9.57
C GLU A 43 -18.75 17.50 11.06
N VAL A 44 -18.29 16.55 11.88
CA VAL A 44 -18.51 16.58 13.34
C VAL A 44 -17.79 17.78 13.98
N ALA A 45 -16.54 18.05 13.58
CA ALA A 45 -15.78 19.19 14.09
C ALA A 45 -16.46 20.54 13.76
N ASP A 46 -16.97 20.66 12.53
CA ASP A 46 -17.73 21.83 12.09
C ASP A 46 -19.04 21.99 12.86
N LEU A 47 -19.76 20.89 13.10
CA LEU A 47 -21.00 20.91 13.88
C LEU A 47 -20.76 21.33 15.33
N LEU A 48 -19.70 20.82 15.96
CA LEU A 48 -19.33 21.20 17.33
C LEU A 48 -18.91 22.68 17.41
N SER A 49 -18.17 23.17 16.42
CA SER A 49 -17.79 24.59 16.33
C SER A 49 -19.00 25.51 16.17
N ARG A 50 -19.98 25.12 15.33
CA ARG A 50 -21.24 25.87 15.19
C ARG A 50 -22.05 25.82 16.48
N ALA A 51 -22.18 24.67 17.11
CA ALA A 51 -22.88 24.52 18.37
C ALA A 51 -22.25 25.37 19.48
N GLN A 52 -20.91 25.44 19.55
CA GLN A 52 -20.19 26.36 20.45
C GLN A 52 -20.54 27.82 20.17
N ALA A 53 -20.54 28.24 18.90
CA ALA A 53 -20.79 29.62 18.51
C ALA A 53 -22.23 30.06 18.77
N ASP A 54 -23.18 29.15 18.61
CA ASP A 54 -24.59 29.49 18.74
C ASP A 54 -25.15 29.34 20.17
N LEU A 55 -24.54 28.50 21.02
CA LEU A 55 -25.01 28.28 22.41
C LEU A 55 -25.23 29.58 23.20
N PRO A 56 -24.31 30.57 23.16
CA PRO A 56 -24.45 31.84 23.90
C PRO A 56 -25.57 32.75 23.35
N ASN A 57 -26.02 32.52 22.11
CA ASN A 57 -27.08 33.31 21.48
C ASN A 57 -28.46 32.94 22.01
N TRP A 58 -28.65 31.68 22.40
CA TRP A 58 -29.95 31.16 22.87
C TRP A 58 -30.02 30.95 24.38
N TRP A 59 -28.88 30.75 25.02
CA TRP A 59 -28.81 30.56 26.46
C TRP A 59 -27.66 31.38 27.05
N LYS A 60 -28.00 32.26 28.00
CA LYS A 60 -27.02 33.13 28.68
C LYS A 60 -26.78 32.67 30.10
N GLY A 61 -25.53 32.81 30.54
CA GLY A 61 -25.11 32.61 31.92
C GLY A 61 -23.95 31.61 32.07
N PRO A 62 -23.45 31.42 33.29
CA PRO A 62 -22.21 30.67 33.55
C PRO A 62 -22.24 29.22 33.06
N ALA A 63 -23.42 28.59 33.06
CA ALA A 63 -23.60 27.23 32.56
C ALA A 63 -23.50 27.15 31.03
N ALA A 64 -23.97 28.17 30.31
CA ALA A 64 -23.83 28.26 28.87
C ALA A 64 -22.37 28.49 28.48
N ASP A 65 -21.65 29.34 29.21
CA ASP A 65 -20.21 29.58 28.98
C ASP A 65 -19.38 28.30 29.20
N GLN A 66 -19.69 27.51 30.24
CA GLN A 66 -19.04 26.22 30.49
C GLN A 66 -19.33 25.19 29.39
N ALA A 67 -20.57 25.11 28.92
CA ALA A 67 -20.96 24.21 27.85
C ALA A 67 -20.33 24.61 26.51
N ALA A 68 -20.29 25.91 26.17
CA ALA A 68 -19.60 26.41 24.99
C ALA A 68 -18.09 26.11 25.05
N ALA A 69 -17.45 26.28 26.21
CA ALA A 69 -16.05 25.92 26.40
C ALA A 69 -15.79 24.40 26.24
N ALA A 70 -16.72 23.55 26.68
CA ALA A 70 -16.63 22.10 26.49
C ALA A 70 -16.77 21.71 25.01
N LEU A 71 -17.74 22.30 24.30
CA LEU A 71 -17.93 22.11 22.86
C LEU A 71 -16.71 22.59 22.06
N GLY A 72 -16.11 23.72 22.44
CA GLY A 72 -14.90 24.23 21.78
C GLY A 72 -13.69 23.31 21.95
N ARG A 73 -13.51 22.69 23.13
CA ARG A 73 -12.47 21.67 23.33
C ARG A 73 -12.73 20.43 22.46
N ALA A 74 -13.97 19.94 22.45
CA ALA A 74 -14.35 18.79 21.63
C ALA A 74 -14.18 19.07 20.12
N ALA A 75 -14.49 20.30 19.67
CA ALA A 75 -14.28 20.73 18.29
C ALA A 75 -12.78 20.76 17.94
N ALA A 76 -11.93 21.27 18.84
CA ALA A 76 -10.48 21.29 18.64
C ALA A 76 -9.89 19.87 18.53
N GLU A 77 -10.30 18.96 19.42
CA GLU A 77 -9.91 17.54 19.37
C GLU A 77 -10.39 16.86 18.07
N ALA A 78 -11.63 17.16 17.65
CA ALA A 78 -12.17 16.64 16.39
C ALA A 78 -11.42 17.17 15.16
N HIS A 79 -11.00 18.45 15.16
CA HIS A 79 -10.17 19.01 14.08
C HIS A 79 -8.76 18.41 14.04
N GLU A 80 -8.16 18.13 15.20
CA GLU A 80 -6.87 17.43 15.27
C GLU A 80 -7.00 16.01 14.70
N PHE A 81 -8.03 15.27 15.12
CA PHE A 81 -8.30 13.93 14.58
C PHE A 81 -8.61 13.96 13.08
N HIS A 82 -9.31 15.00 12.59
CA HIS A 82 -9.56 15.20 11.17
C HIS A 82 -8.25 15.35 10.38
N GLY A 83 -7.32 16.16 10.89
CA GLY A 83 -5.98 16.32 10.29
C GLY A 83 -5.20 15.00 10.26
N SER A 84 -5.21 14.24 11.36
CA SER A 84 -4.58 12.92 11.41
C SER A 84 -5.23 11.93 10.44
N ALA A 85 -6.56 11.91 10.34
CA ALA A 85 -7.29 11.05 9.42
C ALA A 85 -7.00 11.39 7.95
N GLN A 86 -6.87 12.68 7.61
CA GLN A 86 -6.44 13.11 6.28
C GLN A 86 -5.00 12.70 5.96
N ALA A 87 -4.08 12.84 6.91
CA ALA A 87 -2.70 12.40 6.74
C ALA A 87 -2.61 10.88 6.52
N ALA A 88 -3.37 10.11 7.30
CA ALA A 88 -3.48 8.66 7.12
C ALA A 88 -4.08 8.29 5.76
N ALA A 89 -5.16 8.95 5.35
CA ALA A 89 -5.76 8.74 4.02
C ALA A 89 -4.76 9.00 2.89
N ALA A 90 -3.95 10.06 3.00
CA ALA A 90 -2.93 10.39 2.02
C ALA A 90 -1.79 9.35 1.99
N ALA A 91 -1.33 8.88 3.15
CA ALA A 91 -0.31 7.83 3.25
C ALA A 91 -0.80 6.52 2.61
N VAL A 92 -1.99 6.06 2.98
CA VAL A 92 -2.60 4.84 2.42
C VAL A 92 -2.82 4.98 0.91
N SER A 93 -3.24 6.16 0.43
CA SER A 93 -3.39 6.40 -1.01
C SER A 93 -2.07 6.33 -1.76
N ARG A 94 -0.95 6.82 -1.20
CA ARG A 94 0.36 6.70 -1.82
C ARG A 94 0.80 5.24 -1.92
N CYS A 95 0.61 4.47 -0.85
CA CYS A 95 0.89 3.03 -0.87
C CYS A 95 0.07 2.31 -1.94
N ALA A 96 -1.24 2.59 -2.03
CA ALA A 96 -2.10 1.99 -3.02
C ALA A 96 -1.65 2.27 -4.46
N THR A 97 -1.28 3.51 -4.78
CA THR A 97 -0.78 3.87 -6.11
C THR A 97 0.49 3.11 -6.46
N ILE A 98 1.45 3.03 -5.53
CA ILE A 98 2.73 2.36 -5.79
C ILE A 98 2.49 0.86 -5.95
N VAL A 99 1.66 0.27 -5.10
CA VAL A 99 1.31 -1.15 -5.21
C VAL A 99 0.64 -1.46 -6.56
N ALA A 100 -0.30 -0.63 -7.01
CA ALA A 100 -0.92 -0.78 -8.32
C ALA A 100 0.09 -0.64 -9.48
N GLU A 101 1.02 0.33 -9.40
CA GLU A 101 2.09 0.50 -10.39
C GLU A 101 3.01 -0.74 -10.43
N GLN A 102 3.42 -1.25 -9.27
CA GLN A 102 4.27 -2.43 -9.19
C GLN A 102 3.54 -3.69 -9.68
N GLN A 103 2.25 -3.84 -9.40
CA GLN A 103 1.44 -4.92 -9.99
C GLN A 103 1.38 -4.81 -11.51
N HIS A 104 1.21 -3.60 -12.05
CA HIS A 104 1.25 -3.37 -13.49
C HIS A 104 2.64 -3.73 -14.07
N GLN A 105 3.73 -3.39 -13.39
CA GLN A 105 5.07 -3.80 -13.78
C GLN A 105 5.25 -5.33 -13.75
N MET A 106 4.64 -6.04 -12.80
CA MET A 106 4.66 -7.51 -12.75
C MET A 106 3.96 -8.14 -13.97
N MET A 107 2.88 -7.54 -14.49
CA MET A 107 2.22 -8.01 -15.71
C MET A 107 3.12 -7.91 -16.96
N ASN A 108 4.10 -7.01 -16.95
CA ASN A 108 5.07 -6.86 -18.04
C ASN A 108 6.25 -7.84 -17.93
N VAL A 109 6.34 -8.62 -16.83
CA VAL A 109 7.36 -9.65 -16.68
C VAL A 109 6.96 -10.87 -17.52
N PRO A 110 7.79 -11.30 -18.49
CA PRO A 110 7.48 -12.43 -19.36
C PRO A 110 7.15 -13.70 -18.57
N GLU A 111 6.15 -14.44 -19.06
CA GLU A 111 5.83 -15.76 -18.52
C GLU A 111 6.77 -16.79 -19.11
N LEU A 112 7.74 -17.19 -18.30
CA LEU A 112 8.75 -18.17 -18.66
C LEU A 112 8.62 -19.36 -17.71
N PRO A 113 8.50 -20.60 -18.23
CA PRO A 113 8.52 -21.77 -17.37
C PRO A 113 9.85 -21.82 -16.63
N GLU A 114 9.81 -22.21 -15.36
CA GLU A 114 11.02 -22.44 -14.61
C GLU A 114 11.83 -23.54 -15.33
N PRO A 115 13.14 -23.30 -15.61
CA PRO A 115 13.98 -24.33 -16.17
C PRO A 115 14.01 -25.51 -15.19
N GLY A 116 13.23 -26.55 -15.51
CA GLY A 116 12.95 -27.63 -14.59
C GLY A 116 14.24 -28.35 -14.19
N VAL A 117 14.54 -28.38 -12.89
CA VAL A 117 15.53 -29.30 -12.31
C VAL A 117 15.14 -30.77 -12.56
N THR A 118 13.86 -31.02 -12.88
CA THR A 118 13.25 -32.33 -13.17
C THR A 118 12.99 -32.60 -14.66
N ALA A 119 13.24 -31.65 -15.56
CA ALA A 119 13.44 -32.03 -16.94
C ALA A 119 14.70 -32.90 -16.93
N ILE A 120 14.51 -34.20 -17.21
CA ILE A 120 15.58 -35.15 -17.52
C ILE A 120 16.68 -34.35 -18.22
N ILE A 121 17.90 -34.37 -17.69
CA ILE A 121 19.06 -33.72 -18.29
C ILE A 121 19.26 -34.39 -19.66
N GLU A 122 18.45 -34.00 -20.65
CA GLU A 122 18.68 -34.27 -22.05
C GLU A 122 19.81 -33.33 -22.38
N ARG A 123 21.03 -33.85 -22.13
CA ARG A 123 22.25 -33.17 -22.48
C ARG A 123 22.10 -32.77 -23.96
N PRO A 124 22.16 -31.47 -24.29
CA PRO A 124 21.91 -31.01 -25.64
C PRO A 124 22.80 -31.81 -26.58
N LYS A 125 22.18 -32.46 -27.57
CA LYS A 125 22.86 -33.36 -28.51
C LYS A 125 23.71 -32.56 -29.49
N THR A 126 23.41 -31.27 -29.63
CA THR A 126 24.14 -30.35 -30.52
C THR A 126 24.55 -29.05 -29.79
N PRO A 127 25.63 -28.38 -30.25
CA PRO A 127 26.01 -27.06 -29.73
C PRO A 127 24.92 -25.99 -29.92
N MET A 128 24.06 -26.16 -30.93
CA MET A 128 22.96 -25.24 -31.23
C MET A 128 21.85 -25.35 -30.16
N GLU A 129 21.48 -26.58 -29.77
CA GLU A 129 20.56 -26.83 -28.65
C GLU A 129 21.11 -26.31 -27.32
N ALA A 130 22.43 -26.42 -27.09
CA ALA A 130 23.07 -25.87 -25.88
C ALA A 130 22.97 -24.34 -25.83
N LEU A 131 23.14 -23.67 -26.97
CA LEU A 131 22.98 -22.22 -27.07
C LEU A 131 21.52 -21.79 -26.85
N GLU A 132 20.56 -22.53 -27.41
CA GLU A 132 19.12 -22.28 -27.22
C GLU A 132 18.73 -22.41 -25.75
N ALA A 133 19.18 -23.47 -25.07
CA ALA A 133 18.93 -23.69 -23.64
C ALA A 133 19.56 -22.57 -22.78
N ALA A 134 20.79 -22.17 -23.09
CA ALA A 134 21.44 -21.05 -22.39
C ALA A 134 20.70 -19.71 -22.58
N ARG A 135 20.11 -19.48 -23.77
CA ARG A 135 19.29 -18.29 -24.02
C ARG A 135 17.99 -18.30 -23.21
N GLN A 136 17.35 -19.47 -23.10
CA GLN A 136 16.13 -19.62 -22.31
C GLN A 136 16.40 -19.43 -20.81
N ASP A 137 17.50 -19.99 -20.29
CA ASP A 137 17.91 -19.79 -18.90
C ASP A 137 18.25 -18.32 -18.61
N ALA A 138 19.00 -17.66 -19.50
CA ALA A 138 19.29 -16.24 -19.38
C ALA A 138 18.02 -15.37 -19.41
N ALA A 139 17.04 -15.72 -20.25
CA ALA A 139 15.75 -15.02 -20.28
C ALA A 139 14.96 -15.22 -18.98
N TYR A 140 14.96 -16.43 -18.41
CA TYR A 140 14.32 -16.73 -17.14
C TYR A 140 14.95 -15.95 -15.99
N GLN A 141 16.29 -15.95 -15.88
CA GLN A 141 16.99 -15.18 -14.85
C GLN A 141 16.71 -13.68 -14.97
N ALA A 142 16.69 -13.12 -16.20
CA ALA A 142 16.36 -11.71 -16.42
C ALA A 142 14.91 -11.37 -16.02
N ALA A 143 13.95 -12.26 -16.31
CA ALA A 143 12.56 -12.10 -15.88
C ALA A 143 12.43 -12.17 -14.35
N ARG A 144 13.15 -13.10 -13.72
CA ARG A 144 13.21 -13.26 -12.26
C ARG A 144 13.82 -12.05 -11.57
N GLU A 145 14.92 -11.50 -12.07
CA GLU A 145 15.53 -10.28 -11.53
C GLU A 145 14.56 -9.08 -11.59
N ARG A 146 13.82 -8.93 -12.70
CA ARG A 146 12.76 -7.92 -12.80
C ARG A 146 11.64 -8.15 -11.79
N ALA A 147 11.17 -9.38 -11.64
CA ALA A 147 10.15 -9.71 -10.65
C ALA A 147 10.61 -9.42 -9.21
N VAL A 148 11.88 -9.70 -8.88
CA VAL A 148 12.48 -9.35 -7.58
C VAL A 148 12.48 -7.84 -7.36
N GLN A 149 12.85 -7.05 -8.38
CA GLN A 149 12.83 -5.59 -8.29
C GLN A 149 11.41 -5.06 -8.00
N VAL A 150 10.40 -5.63 -8.68
CA VAL A 150 9.00 -5.24 -8.48
C VAL A 150 8.53 -5.52 -7.05
N VAL A 151 8.77 -6.74 -6.54
CA VAL A 151 8.38 -7.13 -5.17
C VAL A 151 9.16 -6.32 -4.12
N ASN A 152 10.43 -6.01 -4.37
CA ASN A 152 11.20 -5.10 -3.52
C ASN A 152 10.63 -3.68 -3.49
N GLY A 153 10.17 -3.17 -4.64
CA GLY A 153 9.49 -1.87 -4.74
C GLY A 153 8.22 -1.82 -3.88
N ILE A 154 7.43 -2.90 -3.88
CA ILE A 154 6.27 -3.04 -3.00
C ILE A 154 6.70 -3.04 -1.52
N ALA A 155 7.71 -3.84 -1.17
CA ALA A 155 8.16 -4.01 0.22
C ALA A 155 8.78 -2.73 0.81
N ALA A 156 9.51 -1.95 0.02
CA ALA A 156 10.13 -0.69 0.47
C ALA A 156 9.09 0.32 0.99
N GLN A 157 7.90 0.36 0.37
CA GLN A 157 6.84 1.27 0.78
C GLN A 157 6.14 0.88 2.09
N TYR A 158 6.17 -0.39 2.47
CA TYR A 158 5.70 -0.82 3.78
C TYR A 158 6.66 -0.43 4.92
N VAL A 159 7.93 -0.17 4.62
CA VAL A 159 8.93 0.27 5.61
C VAL A 159 8.85 1.78 5.80
N GLU A 160 8.77 2.57 4.71
CA GLU A 160 8.64 4.04 4.77
C GLU A 160 7.35 4.51 5.48
N THR A 161 6.32 3.66 5.55
CA THR A 161 5.08 3.98 6.27
C THR A 161 5.11 3.64 7.76
N ARG A 162 6.16 2.98 8.26
CA ARG A 162 6.32 2.60 9.67
C ARG A 162 7.34 3.45 10.44
N GLU A 163 8.10 4.30 9.77
CA GLU A 163 9.02 5.29 10.37
C GLU A 163 8.35 6.67 10.48
#